data_AF-A0A260PXP5-F1
#
_entry.id   AF-A0A260PXP5-F1
#
_cell.length_a   1.000
_cell.length_b   1.000
_cell.length_c   1.000
_cell.angle_alpha   90.00
_cell.angle_beta   90.00
_cell.angle_gamma   90.00
#
_symmetry.space_group_name_H-M   'P 1'
#
loop_
_entity.id
_entity.type
_entity.pdbx_description
1 polymer ?
#
loop_
_entity_poly.entity_id
_entity_poly.type
_entity_poly.pdbx_seq_one_letter_code
_entity_poly.pdbx_strand_id
1 'polypeptide(L)'
;MTANEMPSSSGVRIAGDHYQWLHAWRACMEALHQDLTKNTHNPIVAVGVEAPGVGNVDDVVRYRAQPPNAYTQVKYAVDNKIAVGLSYLDDEGILGKMVTAHKNLTADGTAVELRLATNRTGDPTDLLLQQRDGRDKRLLPRAAEGGSKSAMGKARAAWATAAGTNEAALLSFLDDFYLDIAYDLPSLRSDVGLLMTANGLRSDEKSVDLSSDWVAKQVIAGHRNLTLDDIKNAVTVLGLNAGSPWTTVSIATIKHDDVADQAAVSIDWVDRIAGEKHWNRVAPTPPHTWAELASDIATVPMQLGGSRRILVGGHMRQATGFMVGAVLRSVLGYEVGVRQSDQIWTSEETTTPFPLDVTEESVDAGPDIAVIVNISYDAASQATEWIRRTELPVATIVTATPSTGTGPKVVPTPAAANSLAVEIRNVARRYASSRALHVFLVGPLGLAVLMGHHWNRVTTTHVYEHLGGQDYVHAFTADA
;
A
#
# COMPACT_ATOMS: atom_id res chain seq x y z
N MET A 1 -2.30 -0.08 35.78
CA MET A 1 -1.61 -0.67 34.62
C MET A 1 -0.60 -1.65 35.18
N THR A 2 -0.86 -2.96 35.07
CA THR A 2 0.15 -3.97 35.38
C THR A 2 1.30 -3.80 34.40
N ALA A 3 2.53 -3.67 34.90
CA ALA A 3 3.71 -3.63 34.03
C ALA A 3 3.75 -4.94 33.23
N ASN A 4 3.85 -4.86 31.91
CA ASN A 4 4.02 -6.06 31.09
C ASN A 4 5.36 -6.70 31.44
N GLU A 5 5.33 -7.97 31.84
CA GLU A 5 6.53 -8.77 32.03
C GLU A 5 7.15 -9.13 30.67
N MET A 6 8.46 -9.41 30.65
CA MET A 6 9.09 -9.90 29.42
C MET A 6 8.49 -11.26 29.05
N PRO A 7 8.20 -11.51 27.76
CA PRO A 7 7.72 -12.81 27.31
C PRO A 7 8.68 -13.94 27.71
N SER A 8 8.14 -15.10 28.07
CA SER A 8 8.95 -16.31 28.27
C SER A 8 9.65 -16.71 26.98
N SER A 9 10.73 -17.50 27.06
CA SER A 9 11.46 -17.99 25.88
C SER A 9 10.54 -18.74 24.90
N SER A 10 9.60 -19.53 25.42
CA SER A 10 8.57 -20.18 24.61
C SER A 10 7.64 -19.18 23.93
N GLY A 11 7.25 -18.09 24.62
CA GLY A 11 6.44 -17.02 24.04
C GLY A 11 7.16 -16.26 22.91
N VAL A 12 8.47 -16.01 23.08
CA VAL A 12 9.31 -15.40 22.03
C VAL A 12 9.35 -16.30 20.78
N ARG A 13 9.53 -17.61 20.97
CA ARG A 13 9.54 -18.57 19.85
C ARG A 13 8.21 -18.62 19.11
N ILE A 14 7.10 -18.73 19.83
CA ILE A 14 5.76 -18.77 19.22
C ILE A 14 5.47 -17.49 18.42
N ALA A 15 5.89 -16.32 18.94
CA ALA A 15 5.73 -15.06 18.22
C ALA A 15 6.55 -15.04 16.91
N GLY A 16 7.77 -15.60 16.94
CA GLY A 16 8.59 -15.77 15.74
C GLY A 16 7.98 -16.71 14.70
N ASP A 17 7.51 -17.87 15.15
CA ASP A 17 6.86 -18.86 14.27
C ASP A 17 5.60 -18.26 13.62
N HIS A 18 4.78 -17.54 14.40
CA HIS A 18 3.59 -16.86 13.89
C HIS A 18 3.93 -15.76 12.87
N TYR A 19 5.00 -15.00 13.08
CA TYR A 19 5.46 -14.00 12.12
C TYR A 19 5.89 -14.66 10.79
N GLN A 20 6.58 -15.82 10.85
CA GLN A 20 6.94 -16.61 9.67
C GLN A 20 5.72 -17.18 8.95
N TRP A 21 4.76 -17.77 9.67
CA TRP A 21 3.54 -18.32 9.07
C TRP A 21 2.68 -17.26 8.41
N LEU A 22 2.68 -16.04 8.94
CA LEU A 22 2.00 -14.92 8.31
C LEU A 22 2.68 -14.49 6.99
N HIS A 23 4.01 -14.52 6.92
CA HIS A 23 4.75 -14.35 5.65
C HIS A 23 4.44 -15.46 4.64
N ALA A 24 4.34 -16.71 5.10
CA ALA A 24 3.93 -17.83 4.25
C ALA A 24 2.49 -17.64 3.73
N TRP A 25 1.56 -17.20 4.58
CA TRP A 25 0.20 -16.91 4.14
C TRP A 25 0.13 -15.71 3.18
N ARG A 26 0.93 -14.66 3.39
CA ARG A 26 1.09 -13.55 2.42
C ARG A 26 1.48 -14.09 1.05
N ALA A 27 2.49 -14.96 0.97
CA ALA A 27 2.91 -15.60 -0.28
C ALA A 27 1.80 -16.48 -0.89
N CYS A 28 0.98 -17.16 -0.08
CA CYS A 28 -0.18 -17.91 -0.57
C CYS A 28 -1.22 -16.98 -1.19
N MET A 29 -1.46 -15.80 -0.60
CA MET A 29 -2.38 -14.81 -1.15
C MET A 29 -1.86 -14.16 -2.43
N GLU A 30 -0.55 -13.91 -2.54
CA GLU A 30 0.08 -13.48 -3.80
C GLU A 30 -0.11 -14.54 -4.90
N ALA A 31 0.15 -15.81 -4.60
CA ALA A 31 -0.02 -16.92 -5.55
C ALA A 31 -1.47 -17.05 -6.03
N LEU A 32 -2.42 -16.99 -5.09
CA LEU A 32 -3.84 -17.00 -5.39
C LEU A 32 -4.25 -15.79 -6.24
N HIS A 33 -3.74 -14.60 -5.93
CA HIS A 33 -4.04 -13.38 -6.67
C HIS A 33 -3.58 -13.46 -8.12
N GLN A 34 -2.35 -13.90 -8.33
CA GLN A 34 -1.75 -14.08 -9.65
C GLN A 34 -2.50 -15.15 -10.46
N ASP A 35 -2.95 -16.22 -9.83
CA ASP A 35 -3.77 -17.24 -10.48
C ASP A 35 -5.15 -16.71 -10.88
N LEU A 36 -5.81 -15.93 -10.03
CA LEU A 36 -7.16 -15.41 -10.28
C LEU A 36 -7.18 -14.28 -11.32
N THR A 37 -6.21 -13.38 -11.26
CA THR A 37 -6.19 -12.17 -12.11
C THR A 37 -5.41 -12.36 -13.41
N LYS A 38 -4.49 -13.34 -13.46
CA LYS A 38 -3.57 -13.54 -14.59
C LYS A 38 -2.76 -12.29 -14.96
N ASN A 39 -2.50 -11.42 -13.98
CA ASN A 39 -1.77 -10.16 -14.17
C ASN A 39 -0.24 -10.33 -14.27
N THR A 40 0.28 -11.55 -14.10
CA THR A 40 1.71 -11.85 -14.21
C THR A 40 1.99 -12.96 -15.22
N HIS A 41 3.11 -12.83 -15.94
CA HIS A 41 3.58 -13.82 -16.91
C HIS A 41 4.35 -14.99 -16.27
N ASN A 42 4.82 -14.82 -15.02
CA ASN A 42 5.55 -15.84 -14.29
C ASN A 42 4.94 -16.04 -12.88
N PRO A 43 3.77 -16.69 -12.80
CA PRO A 43 3.02 -16.80 -11.55
C PRO A 43 3.71 -17.72 -10.54
N ILE A 44 3.41 -17.50 -9.26
CA ILE A 44 3.72 -18.44 -8.18
C ILE A 44 2.82 -19.66 -8.32
N VAL A 45 3.42 -20.86 -8.35
CA VAL A 45 2.72 -22.14 -8.50
C VAL A 45 2.64 -22.93 -7.20
N ALA A 46 3.53 -22.65 -6.24
CA ALA A 46 3.52 -23.23 -4.91
C ALA A 46 4.27 -22.35 -3.90
N VAL A 47 3.97 -22.53 -2.62
CA VAL A 47 4.63 -21.87 -1.50
C VAL A 47 5.27 -22.91 -0.59
N GLY A 48 6.59 -22.88 -0.47
CA GLY A 48 7.34 -23.66 0.50
C GLY A 48 7.38 -23.00 1.87
N VAL A 49 7.33 -23.79 2.94
CA VAL A 49 7.50 -23.36 4.33
C VAL A 49 8.45 -24.33 5.03
N GLU A 50 9.59 -23.83 5.53
CA GLU A 50 10.70 -24.68 6.03
C GLU A 50 11.15 -25.73 4.98
N ALA A 51 11.34 -25.25 3.74
CA ALA A 51 11.55 -26.07 2.56
C ALA A 51 12.85 -26.91 2.63
N PRO A 52 12.79 -28.22 2.37
CA PRO A 52 13.98 -29.06 2.46
C PRO A 52 14.98 -28.74 1.34
N GLY A 53 16.28 -28.80 1.67
CA GLY A 53 17.35 -28.83 0.67
C GLY A 53 17.78 -27.48 0.09
N VAL A 54 17.20 -26.36 0.53
CA VAL A 54 17.49 -25.00 0.02
C VAL A 54 18.38 -24.17 0.97
N GLY A 55 19.09 -24.84 1.89
CA GLY A 55 20.05 -24.21 2.79
C GLY A 55 19.38 -23.45 3.93
N ASN A 56 19.86 -22.25 4.24
CA ASN A 56 19.37 -21.41 5.34
C ASN A 56 18.42 -20.30 4.86
N VAL A 57 17.75 -20.48 3.72
CA VAL A 57 16.80 -19.50 3.14
C VAL A 57 15.48 -20.19 2.83
N ASP A 58 15.10 -21.09 3.72
CA ASP A 58 14.05 -22.08 3.55
C ASP A 58 12.74 -21.75 4.26
N ASP A 59 12.73 -20.72 5.12
CA ASP A 59 11.57 -20.39 5.96
C ASP A 59 10.30 -20.18 5.13
N VAL A 60 10.40 -19.39 4.05
CA VAL A 60 9.32 -19.18 3.08
C VAL A 60 9.90 -19.14 1.67
N VAL A 61 9.39 -19.98 0.76
CA VAL A 61 9.83 -20.04 -0.64
C VAL A 61 8.64 -19.81 -1.56
N ARG A 62 8.79 -18.90 -2.53
CA ARG A 62 7.82 -18.72 -3.63
C ARG A 62 8.35 -19.46 -4.85
N TYR A 63 7.75 -20.60 -5.17
CA TYR A 63 8.06 -21.34 -6.38
C TYR A 63 7.29 -20.76 -7.54
N ARG A 64 8.01 -20.29 -8.57
CA ARG A 64 7.42 -19.74 -9.78
C ARG A 64 7.37 -20.77 -10.91
N ALA A 65 6.52 -20.52 -11.89
CA ALA A 65 6.41 -21.35 -13.09
C ALA A 65 7.76 -21.47 -13.84
N GLN A 66 8.57 -20.41 -13.81
CA GLN A 66 9.95 -20.37 -14.25
C GLN A 66 10.80 -19.59 -13.22
N PRO A 67 12.11 -19.84 -13.14
CA PRO A 67 13.00 -19.00 -12.33
C PRO A 67 12.85 -17.50 -12.67
N PRO A 68 13.10 -16.58 -11.72
CA PRO A 68 13.64 -16.85 -10.39
C PRO A 68 12.57 -17.30 -9.37
N ASN A 69 12.90 -18.32 -8.57
CA ASN A 69 12.20 -18.58 -7.32
C ASN A 69 12.67 -17.58 -6.26
N ALA A 70 11.80 -17.22 -5.31
CA ALA A 70 12.15 -16.32 -4.22
C ALA A 70 12.28 -17.06 -2.89
N TYR A 71 13.45 -16.97 -2.27
CA TYR A 71 13.83 -17.64 -1.03
C TYR A 71 13.94 -16.61 0.10
N THR A 72 13.08 -16.72 1.11
CA THR A 72 12.99 -15.74 2.20
C THR A 72 13.44 -16.36 3.51
N GLN A 73 14.48 -15.80 4.14
CA GLN A 73 14.77 -16.02 5.55
C GLN A 73 14.00 -14.99 6.37
N VAL A 74 13.20 -15.46 7.31
CA VAL A 74 12.42 -14.66 8.24
C VAL A 74 13.13 -14.60 9.59
N LYS A 75 13.24 -13.40 10.16
CA LYS A 75 13.78 -13.18 11.51
C LYS A 75 12.85 -12.26 12.30
N TYR A 76 12.39 -12.73 13.45
CA TYR A 76 11.56 -11.94 14.35
C TYR A 76 12.32 -11.57 15.62
N ALA A 77 12.12 -10.34 16.08
CA ALA A 77 12.65 -9.84 17.34
C ALA A 77 11.52 -9.33 18.23
N VAL A 78 11.54 -9.71 19.52
CA VAL A 78 10.57 -9.17 20.50
C VAL A 78 10.95 -7.79 21.04
N ASP A 79 12.18 -7.35 20.78
CA ASP A 79 12.64 -5.99 21.07
C ASP A 79 13.42 -5.40 19.88
N ASN A 80 13.50 -4.07 19.87
CA ASN A 80 14.15 -3.29 18.81
C ASN A 80 15.55 -2.79 19.23
N LYS A 81 16.24 -3.48 20.17
CA LYS A 81 17.55 -3.01 20.66
C LYS A 81 18.66 -3.17 19.64
N ILE A 82 18.58 -4.20 18.81
CA ILE A 82 19.60 -4.54 17.81
C ILE A 82 19.00 -4.27 16.43
N ALA A 83 19.61 -3.34 15.71
CA ALA A 83 19.29 -3.02 14.33
C ALA A 83 19.98 -3.99 13.36
N VAL A 84 19.44 -4.15 12.15
CA VAL A 84 20.10 -4.87 11.06
C VAL A 84 21.26 -4.03 10.56
N GLY A 85 22.47 -4.57 10.58
CA GLY A 85 23.71 -3.96 10.10
C GLY A 85 24.78 -5.04 9.96
N LEU A 86 25.97 -4.69 9.46
CA LEU A 86 27.06 -5.66 9.31
C LEU A 86 27.30 -6.50 10.57
N SER A 87 27.37 -5.88 11.75
CA SER A 87 27.61 -6.59 13.02
C SER A 87 26.55 -7.65 13.28
N TYR A 88 25.26 -7.28 13.25
CA TYR A 88 24.16 -8.21 13.43
C TYR A 88 24.17 -9.34 12.39
N LEU A 89 24.38 -8.99 11.12
CA LEU A 89 24.35 -9.96 10.03
C LEU A 89 25.52 -10.96 10.09
N ASP A 90 26.67 -10.55 10.60
CA ASP A 90 27.86 -11.37 10.82
C ASP A 90 27.75 -12.20 12.11
N ASP A 91 27.40 -11.58 13.23
CA ASP A 91 27.29 -12.23 14.55
C ASP A 91 26.25 -13.37 14.54
N GLU A 92 25.13 -13.19 13.85
CA GLU A 92 24.10 -14.24 13.66
C GLU A 92 24.44 -15.21 12.51
N GLY A 93 25.52 -14.95 11.78
CA GLY A 93 25.96 -15.70 10.60
C GLY A 93 24.99 -15.64 9.43
N ILE A 94 24.05 -14.68 9.41
CA ILE A 94 23.02 -14.56 8.37
C ILE A 94 23.67 -14.26 7.02
N LEU A 95 24.58 -13.29 6.95
CA LEU A 95 25.17 -12.86 5.68
C LEU A 95 25.96 -13.99 5.00
N GLY A 96 26.84 -14.66 5.74
CA GLY A 96 27.63 -15.78 5.21
C GLY A 96 26.76 -16.96 4.76
N LYS A 97 25.70 -17.27 5.51
CA LYS A 97 24.74 -18.33 5.16
C LYS A 97 23.96 -17.99 3.89
N MET A 98 23.50 -16.74 3.74
CA MET A 98 22.75 -16.30 2.55
C MET A 98 23.64 -16.24 1.30
N VAL A 99 24.88 -15.77 1.41
CA VAL A 99 25.86 -15.80 0.30
C VAL A 99 26.17 -17.25 -0.11
N THR A 100 26.32 -18.15 0.85
CA THR A 100 26.53 -19.58 0.56
C THR A 100 25.31 -20.18 -0.14
N ALA A 101 24.09 -19.85 0.31
CA ALA A 101 22.87 -20.30 -0.34
C ALA A 101 22.74 -19.77 -1.77
N HIS A 102 23.00 -18.47 -2.00
CA HIS A 102 23.01 -17.86 -3.33
C HIS A 102 23.99 -18.58 -4.26
N LYS A 103 25.22 -18.81 -3.82
CA LYS A 103 26.23 -19.53 -4.61
C LYS A 103 25.77 -20.95 -4.98
N ASN A 104 25.13 -21.66 -4.07
CA ASN A 104 24.66 -23.03 -4.33
C ASN A 104 23.46 -23.05 -5.28
N LEU A 105 22.51 -22.14 -5.10
CA LEU A 105 21.29 -22.04 -5.90
C LEU A 105 21.55 -21.52 -7.33
N THR A 106 22.60 -20.73 -7.52
CA THR A 106 23.00 -20.17 -8.82
C THR A 106 24.12 -20.97 -9.51
N ALA A 107 24.54 -22.11 -8.95
CA ALA A 107 25.69 -22.87 -9.43
C ALA A 107 25.54 -23.38 -10.88
N ASP A 108 24.31 -23.60 -11.33
CA ASP A 108 23.97 -24.01 -12.70
C ASP A 108 23.53 -22.83 -13.60
N GLY A 109 23.64 -21.59 -13.10
CA GLY A 109 23.20 -20.39 -13.80
C GLY A 109 21.72 -20.05 -13.61
N THR A 110 20.99 -20.79 -12.76
CA THR A 110 19.60 -20.47 -12.42
C THR A 110 19.51 -19.13 -11.69
N ALA A 111 18.66 -18.22 -12.18
CA ALA A 111 18.36 -16.97 -11.49
C ALA A 111 17.55 -17.23 -10.20
N VAL A 112 17.80 -16.45 -9.15
CA VAL A 112 17.09 -16.56 -7.87
C VAL A 112 16.83 -15.18 -7.28
N GLU A 113 15.86 -15.09 -6.39
CA GLU A 113 15.73 -13.95 -5.47
C GLU A 113 15.99 -14.44 -4.04
N LEU A 114 16.84 -13.77 -3.29
CA LEU A 114 17.02 -14.01 -1.85
C LEU A 114 16.49 -12.83 -1.07
N ARG A 115 15.76 -13.09 0.02
CA ARG A 115 15.15 -12.07 0.85
C ARG A 115 15.45 -12.30 2.32
N LEU A 116 15.73 -11.21 3.04
CA LEU A 116 15.72 -11.19 4.50
C LEU A 116 14.53 -10.36 4.96
N ALA A 117 13.56 -11.01 5.61
CA ALA A 117 12.38 -10.36 6.17
C ALA A 117 12.47 -10.27 7.70
N THR A 118 12.37 -9.06 8.24
CA THR A 118 12.45 -8.86 9.69
C THR A 118 11.76 -7.58 10.16
N ASN A 119 11.25 -7.62 11.39
CA ASN A 119 10.72 -6.45 12.07
C ASN A 119 11.81 -5.52 12.65
N ARG A 120 13.08 -5.92 12.61
CA ARG A 120 14.21 -5.07 13.03
C ARG A 120 14.42 -3.92 12.05
N THR A 121 14.73 -2.72 12.55
CA THR A 121 15.09 -1.56 11.73
C THR A 121 16.50 -1.69 11.17
N GLY A 122 16.81 -1.00 10.07
CA GLY A 122 18.19 -0.88 9.58
C GLY A 122 19.05 0.01 10.49
N ASP A 123 20.32 -0.33 10.61
CA ASP A 123 21.33 0.47 11.30
C ASP A 123 21.61 1.73 10.47
N PRO A 124 21.29 2.93 10.99
CA PRO A 124 21.49 4.17 10.24
C PRO A 124 22.97 4.49 10.02
N THR A 125 23.91 3.77 10.64
CA THR A 125 25.36 3.96 10.49
C THR A 125 25.99 3.00 9.48
N ASP A 126 25.28 1.97 9.03
CA ASP A 126 25.78 1.04 8.01
C ASP A 126 25.67 1.67 6.61
N LEU A 127 26.82 1.91 5.99
CA LEU A 127 26.90 2.62 4.71
C LEU A 127 26.21 1.89 3.56
N LEU A 128 26.16 0.55 3.56
CA LEU A 128 25.47 -0.20 2.51
C LEU A 128 23.96 -0.16 2.74
N LEU A 129 23.49 -0.32 3.98
CA LEU A 129 22.06 -0.26 4.27
C LEU A 129 21.46 1.13 4.04
N GLN A 130 22.23 2.20 4.19
CA GLN A 130 21.80 3.55 3.79
C GLN A 130 21.47 3.64 2.29
N GLN A 131 22.02 2.77 1.46
CA GLN A 131 21.76 2.74 0.01
C GLN A 131 20.51 1.97 -0.37
N ARG A 132 19.84 1.33 0.58
CA ARG A 132 18.64 0.53 0.33
C ARG A 132 17.55 1.38 -0.31
N ASP A 133 17.09 0.96 -1.48
CA ASP A 133 16.00 1.62 -2.18
C ASP A 133 14.66 1.28 -1.51
N GLY A 134 13.83 2.30 -1.28
CA GLY A 134 12.51 2.13 -0.66
C GLY A 134 11.50 1.42 -1.56
N ARG A 135 11.73 1.44 -2.88
CA ARG A 135 10.81 0.93 -3.91
C ARG A 135 10.99 -0.56 -4.12
N ASP A 136 12.21 -1.00 -4.36
CA ASP A 136 12.52 -2.41 -4.67
C ASP A 136 13.21 -3.16 -3.52
N LYS A 137 13.55 -2.47 -2.42
CA LYS A 137 14.17 -3.04 -1.21
C LYS A 137 15.59 -3.58 -1.42
N ARG A 138 16.25 -3.25 -2.54
CA ARG A 138 17.60 -3.69 -2.90
C ARG A 138 18.65 -2.65 -2.53
N LEU A 139 19.91 -3.08 -2.41
CA LEU A 139 21.05 -2.17 -2.17
C LEU A 139 21.68 -1.67 -3.48
N LEU A 140 21.58 -2.45 -4.56
CA LEU A 140 22.11 -2.10 -5.87
C LEU A 140 21.10 -1.27 -6.67
N PRO A 141 21.57 -0.38 -7.57
CA PRO A 141 22.98 -0.19 -7.97
C PRO A 141 23.79 0.72 -7.03
N ARG A 142 23.14 1.47 -6.13
CA ARG A 142 23.78 2.52 -5.31
C ARG A 142 24.93 2.00 -4.44
N ALA A 143 24.79 0.82 -3.85
CA ALA A 143 25.85 0.22 -3.04
C ALA A 143 27.12 -0.15 -3.84
N ALA A 144 27.04 -0.27 -5.18
CA ALA A 144 28.22 -0.52 -6.03
C ALA A 144 29.01 0.76 -6.37
N GLU A 145 28.47 1.95 -6.07
CA GLU A 145 29.13 3.21 -6.41
C GLU A 145 30.46 3.39 -5.65
N GLY A 146 31.40 4.11 -6.27
CA GLY A 146 32.72 4.40 -5.71
C GLY A 146 33.76 3.28 -5.85
N GLY A 147 35.03 3.65 -5.98
CA GLY A 147 36.14 2.71 -6.10
C GLY A 147 36.56 2.06 -4.76
N SER A 148 37.42 1.05 -4.81
CA SER A 148 37.85 0.24 -3.64
C SER A 148 38.44 1.04 -2.46
N LYS A 149 39.02 2.22 -2.72
CA LYS A 149 39.58 3.10 -1.68
C LYS A 149 38.54 4.00 -0.99
N SER A 150 37.33 4.12 -1.56
CA SER A 150 36.24 4.94 -1.01
C SER A 150 35.69 4.35 0.30
N ALA A 151 34.89 5.14 1.04
CA ALA A 151 34.17 4.63 2.21
C ALA A 151 33.22 3.48 1.83
N MET A 152 32.51 3.61 0.70
CA MET A 152 31.62 2.57 0.17
C MET A 152 32.40 1.30 -0.21
N GLY A 153 33.54 1.43 -0.90
CA GLY A 153 34.41 0.31 -1.23
C GLY A 153 34.95 -0.43 0.01
N LYS A 154 35.30 0.29 1.08
CA LYS A 154 35.69 -0.32 2.36
C LYS A 154 34.52 -1.04 3.04
N ALA A 155 33.32 -0.47 2.99
CA ALA A 155 32.12 -1.12 3.53
C ALA A 155 31.81 -2.43 2.78
N ARG A 156 31.89 -2.43 1.45
CA ARG A 156 31.77 -3.66 0.64
C ARG A 156 32.85 -4.68 0.98
N ALA A 157 34.11 -4.27 1.14
CA ALA A 157 35.18 -5.18 1.54
C ALA A 157 34.95 -5.81 2.93
N ALA A 158 34.40 -5.04 3.87
CA ALA A 158 34.03 -5.53 5.20
C ALA A 158 32.88 -6.55 5.13
N TRP A 159 31.81 -6.25 4.41
CA TRP A 159 30.71 -7.18 4.16
C TRP A 159 31.18 -8.46 3.46
N ALA A 160 32.06 -8.34 2.46
CA ALA A 160 32.62 -9.49 1.75
C ALA A 160 33.44 -10.38 2.70
N THR A 161 34.24 -9.77 3.57
CA THR A 161 35.03 -10.47 4.59
C THR A 161 34.14 -11.22 5.58
N ALA A 162 33.13 -10.56 6.13
CA ALA A 162 32.14 -11.17 7.04
C ALA A 162 31.37 -12.31 6.36
N ALA A 163 31.03 -12.14 5.09
CA ALA A 163 30.38 -13.18 4.29
C ALA A 163 31.31 -14.36 3.91
N GLY A 164 32.62 -14.26 4.16
CA GLY A 164 33.61 -15.24 3.73
C GLY A 164 33.79 -15.32 2.20
N THR A 165 33.61 -14.20 1.49
CA THR A 165 33.65 -14.12 0.02
C THR A 165 34.51 -12.95 -0.48
N ASN A 166 34.59 -12.75 -1.79
CA ASN A 166 35.25 -11.58 -2.40
C ASN A 166 34.23 -10.52 -2.84
N GLU A 167 34.68 -9.29 -3.09
CA GLU A 167 33.79 -8.17 -3.43
C GLU A 167 32.94 -8.43 -4.69
N ALA A 168 33.50 -9.09 -5.71
CA ALA A 168 32.75 -9.40 -6.93
C ALA A 168 31.60 -10.39 -6.67
N ALA A 169 31.85 -11.43 -5.89
CA ALA A 169 30.84 -12.39 -5.48
C ALA A 169 29.80 -11.78 -4.52
N LEU A 170 30.21 -10.87 -3.63
CA LEU A 170 29.28 -10.09 -2.81
C LEU A 170 28.35 -9.25 -3.70
N LEU A 171 28.88 -8.52 -4.67
CA LEU A 171 28.07 -7.71 -5.59
C LEU A 171 27.10 -8.56 -6.41
N SER A 172 27.54 -9.73 -6.88
CA SER A 172 26.64 -10.68 -7.55
C SER A 172 25.51 -11.15 -6.64
N PHE A 173 25.79 -11.44 -5.37
CA PHE A 173 24.75 -11.75 -4.38
C PHE A 173 23.81 -10.57 -4.13
N LEU A 174 24.35 -9.35 -3.98
CA LEU A 174 23.56 -8.15 -3.71
C LEU A 174 22.65 -7.76 -4.89
N ASP A 175 22.94 -8.25 -6.10
CA ASP A 175 22.03 -8.10 -7.24
C ASP A 175 20.76 -8.92 -7.01
N ASP A 176 20.85 -10.11 -6.43
CA ASP A 176 19.70 -10.97 -6.19
C ASP A 176 19.09 -10.81 -4.77
N PHE A 177 19.60 -9.87 -3.96
CA PHE A 177 19.26 -9.76 -2.53
C PHE A 177 18.34 -8.58 -2.19
N TYR A 178 17.27 -8.89 -1.47
CA TYR A 178 16.22 -7.97 -1.03
C TYR A 178 16.16 -7.91 0.50
N LEU A 179 15.95 -6.70 1.04
CA LEU A 179 15.91 -6.42 2.47
C LEU A 179 14.54 -5.89 2.91
N ASP A 180 13.67 -6.80 3.34
CA ASP A 180 12.35 -6.51 3.91
C ASP A 180 12.49 -6.23 5.42
N ILE A 181 13.26 -5.17 5.75
CA ILE A 181 13.55 -4.72 7.12
C ILE A 181 12.53 -3.67 7.60
N ALA A 182 12.46 -3.48 8.92
CA ALA A 182 11.48 -2.64 9.60
C ALA A 182 10.02 -3.04 9.30
N TYR A 183 9.80 -4.30 8.92
CA TYR A 183 8.49 -4.80 8.53
C TYR A 183 7.80 -5.43 9.73
N ASP A 184 7.14 -4.58 10.51
CA ASP A 184 6.51 -4.99 11.76
C ASP A 184 5.26 -5.85 11.55
N LEU A 185 4.85 -6.54 12.62
CA LEU A 185 3.70 -7.44 12.58
C LEU A 185 2.40 -6.72 12.18
N PRO A 186 2.07 -5.52 12.70
CA PRO A 186 0.91 -4.76 12.23
C PRO A 186 0.91 -4.47 10.73
N SER A 187 2.05 -4.06 10.16
CA SER A 187 2.17 -3.80 8.72
C SER A 187 1.97 -5.07 7.91
N LEU A 188 2.61 -6.17 8.31
CA LEU A 188 2.45 -7.47 7.66
C LEU A 188 0.98 -7.96 7.71
N ARG A 189 0.30 -7.81 8.85
CA ARG A 189 -1.13 -8.14 8.97
C ARG A 189 -2.00 -7.28 8.07
N SER A 190 -1.70 -5.98 7.97
CA SER A 190 -2.39 -5.06 7.08
C SER A 190 -2.26 -5.50 5.62
N ASP A 191 -1.05 -5.83 5.17
CA ASP A 191 -0.80 -6.23 3.79
C ASP A 191 -1.42 -7.59 3.46
N VAL A 192 -1.36 -8.55 4.39
CA VAL A 192 -2.11 -9.81 4.28
C VAL A 192 -3.60 -9.55 4.15
N GLY A 193 -4.17 -8.68 5.00
CA GLY A 193 -5.57 -8.30 4.92
C GLY A 193 -5.95 -7.64 3.59
N LEU A 194 -5.06 -6.81 3.03
CA LEU A 194 -5.23 -6.19 1.72
C LEU A 194 -5.22 -7.22 0.59
N LEU A 195 -4.28 -8.17 0.61
CA LEU A 195 -4.23 -9.25 -0.38
C LEU A 195 -5.44 -10.20 -0.26
N MET A 196 -5.87 -10.52 0.97
CA MET A 196 -7.11 -11.28 1.20
C MET A 196 -8.31 -10.54 0.61
N THR A 197 -8.42 -9.23 0.86
CA THR A 197 -9.45 -8.39 0.24
C THR A 197 -9.39 -8.45 -1.29
N ALA A 198 -8.20 -8.27 -1.87
CA ALA A 198 -7.99 -8.32 -3.32
C ALA A 198 -8.39 -9.68 -3.93
N ASN A 199 -8.27 -10.75 -3.17
CA ASN A 199 -8.70 -12.10 -3.56
C ASN A 199 -10.21 -12.37 -3.34
N GLY A 200 -10.97 -11.38 -2.89
CA GLY A 200 -12.40 -11.54 -2.61
C GLY A 200 -12.67 -12.30 -1.30
N LEU A 201 -11.72 -12.27 -0.37
CA LEU A 201 -11.78 -13.01 0.89
C LEU A 201 -12.09 -12.07 2.07
N ARG A 202 -12.61 -12.66 3.14
CA ARG A 202 -12.74 -12.04 4.45
C ARG A 202 -11.35 -11.69 4.99
N SER A 203 -11.17 -10.45 5.41
CA SER A 203 -9.89 -9.91 5.86
C SER A 203 -9.95 -9.25 7.25
N ASP A 204 -10.95 -9.63 8.05
CA ASP A 204 -11.01 -9.22 9.45
C ASP A 204 -9.90 -9.92 10.25
N GLU A 205 -9.51 -9.36 11.40
CA GLU A 205 -8.41 -9.88 12.23
C GLU A 205 -8.52 -11.38 12.51
N LYS A 206 -9.73 -11.90 12.76
CA LYS A 206 -9.94 -13.34 13.01
C LYS A 206 -9.67 -14.17 11.78
N SER A 207 -10.01 -13.67 10.60
CA SER A 207 -9.74 -14.36 9.33
C SER A 207 -8.24 -14.43 9.04
N VAL A 208 -7.49 -13.38 9.39
CA VAL A 208 -6.01 -13.38 9.30
C VAL A 208 -5.41 -14.40 10.27
N ASP A 209 -5.88 -14.45 11.53
CA ASP A 209 -5.40 -15.41 12.53
C ASP A 209 -5.69 -16.86 12.11
N LEU A 210 -6.93 -17.14 11.68
CA LEU A 210 -7.32 -18.47 11.19
C LEU A 210 -6.43 -18.97 10.06
N SER A 211 -5.97 -18.06 9.21
CA SER A 211 -5.13 -18.37 8.07
C SER A 211 -3.69 -18.69 8.47
N SER A 212 -3.12 -17.91 9.39
CA SER A 212 -1.80 -18.19 9.98
C SER A 212 -1.80 -19.54 10.73
N ASP A 213 -2.85 -19.80 11.51
CA ASP A 213 -3.05 -21.08 12.21
C ASP A 213 -3.18 -22.27 11.25
N TRP A 214 -3.77 -22.05 10.06
CA TRP A 214 -3.84 -23.10 9.04
C TRP A 214 -2.45 -23.46 8.51
N VAL A 215 -1.60 -22.46 8.21
CA VAL A 215 -0.20 -22.70 7.81
C VAL A 215 0.54 -23.46 8.91
N ALA A 216 0.38 -23.04 10.17
CA ALA A 216 0.98 -23.73 11.32
C ALA A 216 0.62 -25.23 11.35
N LYS A 217 -0.66 -25.55 11.14
CA LYS A 217 -1.15 -26.94 11.10
C LYS A 217 -0.54 -27.73 9.95
N GLN A 218 -0.37 -27.11 8.77
CA GLN A 218 0.28 -27.77 7.63
C GLN A 218 1.75 -28.10 7.94
N VAL A 219 2.50 -27.13 8.50
CA VAL A 219 3.90 -27.33 8.90
C VAL A 219 4.03 -28.44 9.94
N ILE A 220 3.19 -28.44 10.98
CA ILE A 220 3.16 -29.47 12.03
C ILE A 220 2.88 -30.86 11.44
N ALA A 221 2.01 -30.94 10.43
CA ALA A 221 1.68 -32.18 9.75
C ALA A 221 2.72 -32.59 8.68
N GLY A 222 3.81 -31.82 8.50
CA GLY A 222 4.86 -32.08 7.51
C GLY A 222 4.50 -31.64 6.09
N HIS A 223 3.35 -30.98 5.89
CA HIS A 223 2.93 -30.41 4.61
C HIS A 223 3.60 -29.05 4.39
N ARG A 224 4.85 -29.10 3.94
CA ARG A 224 5.75 -27.95 3.79
C ARG A 224 5.80 -27.35 2.39
N ASN A 225 5.07 -27.90 1.44
CA ASN A 225 4.91 -27.36 0.10
C ASN A 225 3.43 -27.22 -0.20
N LEU A 226 2.94 -25.99 -0.20
CA LEU A 226 1.53 -25.62 -0.36
C LEU A 226 1.27 -25.29 -1.83
N THR A 227 0.57 -26.17 -2.54
CA THR A 227 0.20 -25.95 -3.94
C THR A 227 -0.96 -24.96 -4.07
N LEU A 228 -1.21 -24.45 -5.27
CA LEU A 228 -2.40 -23.63 -5.53
C LEU A 228 -3.71 -24.35 -5.16
N ASP A 229 -3.79 -25.66 -5.34
CA ASP A 229 -4.98 -26.44 -4.96
C ASP A 229 -5.13 -26.53 -3.45
N ASP A 230 -4.03 -26.68 -2.70
CA ASP A 230 -4.04 -26.64 -1.23
C ASP A 230 -4.54 -25.28 -0.72
N ILE A 231 -4.06 -24.19 -1.34
CA ILE A 231 -4.45 -22.82 -0.99
C ILE A 231 -5.95 -22.58 -1.27
N LYS A 232 -6.45 -23.00 -2.44
CA LYS A 232 -7.87 -22.91 -2.80
C LYS A 232 -8.75 -23.75 -1.85
N ASN A 233 -8.28 -24.94 -1.48
CA ASN A 233 -8.95 -25.78 -0.50
C ASN A 233 -8.97 -25.12 0.89
N ALA A 234 -7.86 -24.50 1.32
CA ALA A 234 -7.79 -23.75 2.57
C ALA A 234 -8.83 -22.64 2.62
N VAL A 235 -8.94 -21.82 1.57
CA VAL A 235 -9.97 -20.77 1.44
C VAL A 235 -11.38 -21.33 1.66
N THR A 236 -11.65 -22.50 1.08
CA THR A 236 -12.95 -23.16 1.19
C THR A 236 -13.21 -23.70 2.60
N VAL A 237 -12.28 -24.47 3.16
CA VAL A 237 -12.42 -25.13 4.46
C VAL A 237 -12.45 -24.12 5.61
N LEU A 238 -11.71 -23.01 5.49
CA LEU A 238 -11.70 -21.93 6.48
C LEU A 238 -12.89 -20.97 6.33
N GLY A 239 -13.71 -21.11 5.29
CA GLY A 239 -14.88 -20.26 5.06
C GLY A 239 -14.50 -18.79 4.82
N LEU A 240 -13.44 -18.56 4.03
CA LEU A 240 -12.89 -17.22 3.81
C LEU A 240 -13.56 -16.45 2.66
N ASN A 241 -14.31 -17.09 1.78
CA ASN A 241 -14.95 -16.40 0.65
C ASN A 241 -15.89 -15.27 1.11
N ALA A 242 -15.71 -14.07 0.56
CA ALA A 242 -16.56 -12.90 0.80
C ALA A 242 -17.19 -12.34 -0.49
N GLY A 243 -16.54 -12.55 -1.64
CA GLY A 243 -17.03 -12.08 -2.93
C GLY A 243 -16.09 -12.48 -4.05
N SER A 244 -16.24 -11.83 -5.21
CA SER A 244 -15.31 -12.04 -6.32
C SER A 244 -13.96 -11.38 -6.05
N PRO A 245 -12.89 -11.81 -6.74
CA PRO A 245 -11.61 -11.10 -6.71
C PRO A 245 -11.72 -9.70 -7.30
N TRP A 246 -10.77 -8.83 -6.93
CA TRP A 246 -10.63 -7.48 -7.43
C TRP A 246 -9.43 -7.38 -8.35
N THR A 247 -9.53 -6.55 -9.39
CA THR A 247 -8.33 -6.04 -10.07
C THR A 247 -7.79 -4.86 -9.26
N THR A 248 -6.50 -4.87 -8.94
CA THR A 248 -5.88 -3.90 -8.02
C THR A 248 -5.20 -2.77 -8.78
N VAL A 249 -5.37 -1.54 -8.28
CA VAL A 249 -4.63 -0.35 -8.71
C VAL A 249 -3.94 0.24 -7.48
N SER A 250 -2.63 0.47 -7.56
CA SER A 250 -1.86 1.07 -6.49
C SER A 250 -1.41 2.48 -6.88
N ILE A 251 -1.77 3.48 -6.07
CA ILE A 251 -1.34 4.87 -6.26
C ILE A 251 -0.63 5.34 -4.99
N ALA A 252 0.66 5.65 -5.09
CA ALA A 252 1.49 6.03 -3.95
C ALA A 252 2.05 7.45 -4.11
N THR A 253 1.61 8.38 -3.27
CA THR A 253 2.14 9.76 -3.18
C THR A 253 2.68 10.10 -1.79
N ILE A 254 2.39 9.28 -0.78
CA ILE A 254 2.76 9.50 0.63
C ILE A 254 3.90 8.56 1.06
N LYS A 255 3.75 7.25 0.83
CA LYS A 255 4.78 6.23 1.06
C LYS A 255 4.63 5.12 0.02
N HIS A 256 5.72 4.44 -0.29
CA HIS A 256 5.71 3.32 -1.24
C HIS A 256 4.75 2.24 -0.73
N ASP A 257 4.05 1.59 -1.66
CA ASP A 257 3.11 0.52 -1.38
C ASP A 257 3.82 -0.84 -1.47
N ASP A 258 3.83 -1.59 -0.37
CA ASP A 258 4.57 -2.84 -0.23
C ASP A 258 3.90 -4.03 -0.97
N VAL A 259 2.71 -3.83 -1.55
CA VAL A 259 2.04 -4.79 -2.44
C VAL A 259 1.81 -4.24 -3.85
N ALA A 260 2.50 -3.15 -4.23
CA ALA A 260 2.39 -2.54 -5.55
C ALA A 260 2.73 -3.50 -6.70
N ASP A 261 3.63 -4.46 -6.47
CA ASP A 261 4.04 -5.48 -7.43
C ASP A 261 2.92 -6.50 -7.75
N GLN A 262 1.90 -6.57 -6.91
CA GLN A 262 0.70 -7.36 -7.14
C GLN A 262 -0.40 -6.56 -7.86
N ALA A 263 -0.23 -5.25 -8.04
CA ALA A 263 -1.21 -4.40 -8.70
C ALA A 263 -1.20 -4.60 -10.22
N ALA A 264 -2.37 -4.60 -10.86
CA ALA A 264 -2.47 -4.57 -12.32
C ALA A 264 -1.94 -3.24 -12.88
N VAL A 265 -2.07 -2.15 -12.13
CA VAL A 265 -1.51 -0.84 -12.44
C VAL A 265 -0.90 -0.27 -11.17
N SER A 266 0.36 0.18 -11.24
CA SER A 266 1.03 0.86 -10.13
C SER A 266 1.59 2.21 -10.59
N ILE A 267 1.27 3.26 -9.84
CA ILE A 267 1.81 4.62 -10.02
C ILE A 267 2.49 5.01 -8.71
N ASP A 268 3.82 4.95 -8.70
CA ASP A 268 4.64 5.37 -7.57
C ASP A 268 5.23 6.76 -7.84
N TRP A 269 4.74 7.73 -7.07
CA TRP A 269 5.10 9.14 -7.13
C TRP A 269 5.81 9.62 -5.86
N VAL A 270 6.12 8.74 -4.92
CA VAL A 270 6.58 9.11 -3.57
C VAL A 270 7.84 9.98 -3.61
N ASP A 271 8.79 9.66 -4.47
CA ASP A 271 10.05 10.42 -4.63
C ASP A 271 9.87 11.74 -5.41
N ARG A 272 8.68 11.95 -5.99
CA ARG A 272 8.29 13.17 -6.71
C ARG A 272 7.47 14.13 -5.87
N ILE A 273 7.13 13.77 -4.63
CA ILE A 273 6.38 14.61 -3.69
C ILE A 273 7.32 15.21 -2.65
N ALA A 274 7.21 16.51 -2.43
CA ALA A 274 8.04 17.25 -1.49
C ALA A 274 7.79 16.79 -0.05
N GLY A 275 8.85 16.39 0.67
CA GLY A 275 8.82 16.04 2.09
C GLY A 275 9.69 14.84 2.42
N GLU A 276 10.55 14.97 3.44
CA GLU A 276 11.44 13.88 3.89
C GLU A 276 10.67 12.74 4.57
N LYS A 277 9.66 13.10 5.37
CA LYS A 277 8.82 12.14 6.11
C LYS A 277 7.48 12.00 5.43
N HIS A 278 6.92 10.80 5.46
CA HIS A 278 5.67 10.49 4.76
C HIS A 278 4.51 11.42 5.17
N TRP A 279 4.37 11.78 6.44
CA TRP A 279 3.31 12.72 6.87
C TRP A 279 3.50 14.17 6.38
N ASN A 280 4.71 14.55 5.96
CA ASN A 280 4.99 15.87 5.38
C ASN A 280 4.80 15.90 3.86
N ARG A 281 4.61 14.76 3.20
CA ARG A 281 4.45 14.68 1.74
C ARG A 281 3.06 15.12 1.32
N VAL A 282 2.96 16.22 0.58
CA VAL A 282 1.68 16.78 0.12
C VAL A 282 1.65 17.10 -1.36
N ALA A 283 2.59 17.91 -1.84
CA ALA A 283 2.58 18.43 -3.21
C ALA A 283 3.81 17.97 -4.00
N PRO A 284 3.69 17.85 -5.34
CA PRO A 284 4.83 17.57 -6.21
C PRO A 284 5.99 18.54 -5.98
N THR A 285 7.21 18.01 -5.96
CA THR A 285 8.43 18.82 -5.90
C THR A 285 8.85 19.20 -7.32
N PRO A 286 9.23 20.46 -7.61
CA PRO A 286 9.74 20.83 -8.92
C PRO A 286 10.91 19.91 -9.36
N PRO A 287 10.99 19.53 -10.65
CA PRO A 287 10.15 20.00 -11.76
C PRO A 287 8.79 19.30 -11.89
N HIS A 288 8.48 18.32 -11.04
CA HIS A 288 7.23 17.56 -11.14
C HIS A 288 6.01 18.42 -10.83
N THR A 289 4.90 18.11 -11.51
CA THR A 289 3.68 18.90 -11.41
C THR A 289 2.44 18.06 -11.15
N TRP A 290 1.38 18.69 -10.65
CA TRP A 290 0.08 18.04 -10.52
C TRP A 290 -0.50 17.59 -11.87
N ALA A 291 -0.21 18.32 -12.95
CA ALA A 291 -0.67 17.96 -14.29
C ALA A 291 -0.01 16.66 -14.79
N GLU A 292 1.27 16.45 -14.49
CA GLU A 292 1.96 15.19 -14.75
C GLU A 292 1.33 14.04 -13.95
N LEU A 293 1.04 14.23 -12.65
CA LEU A 293 0.36 13.21 -11.84
C LEU A 293 -1.04 12.90 -12.39
N ALA A 294 -1.79 13.93 -12.80
CA ALA A 294 -3.09 13.77 -13.43
C ALA A 294 -3.00 12.96 -14.73
N SER A 295 -1.98 13.23 -15.56
CA SER A 295 -1.72 12.50 -16.80
C SER A 295 -1.41 11.03 -16.52
N ASP A 296 -0.56 10.75 -15.53
CA ASP A 296 -0.24 9.37 -15.14
C ASP A 296 -1.50 8.62 -14.68
N ILE A 297 -2.31 9.24 -13.80
CA ILE A 297 -3.58 8.65 -13.31
C ILE A 297 -4.58 8.44 -14.46
N ALA A 298 -4.64 9.34 -15.44
CA ALA A 298 -5.52 9.23 -16.59
C ALA A 298 -5.21 8.00 -17.48
N THR A 299 -4.00 7.42 -17.36
CA THR A 299 -3.66 6.19 -18.09
C THR A 299 -4.26 4.92 -17.48
N VAL A 300 -4.68 4.95 -16.21
CA VAL A 300 -5.14 3.77 -15.45
C VAL A 300 -6.22 2.97 -16.20
N PRO A 301 -7.31 3.57 -16.71
CA PRO A 301 -8.36 2.83 -17.42
C PRO A 301 -7.86 1.99 -18.60
N MET A 302 -6.87 2.47 -19.36
CA MET A 302 -6.32 1.75 -20.52
C MET A 302 -5.47 0.55 -20.10
N GLN A 303 -4.76 0.66 -18.98
CA GLN A 303 -3.87 -0.40 -18.48
C GLN A 303 -4.63 -1.55 -17.81
N LEU A 304 -5.90 -1.35 -17.43
CA LEU A 304 -6.73 -2.34 -16.75
C LEU A 304 -7.21 -3.50 -17.65
N GLY A 305 -6.89 -3.52 -18.95
CA GLY A 305 -7.16 -4.67 -19.82
C GLY A 305 -8.64 -5.07 -19.95
N GLY A 306 -9.56 -4.15 -19.67
CA GLY A 306 -11.01 -4.41 -19.67
C GLY A 306 -11.62 -4.75 -18.30
N SER A 307 -10.80 -4.94 -17.26
CA SER A 307 -11.30 -5.09 -15.89
C SER A 307 -12.14 -3.88 -15.47
N ARG A 308 -13.22 -4.14 -14.72
CA ARG A 308 -14.16 -3.12 -14.26
C ARG A 308 -14.35 -3.07 -12.75
N ARG A 309 -14.03 -4.15 -12.03
CA ARG A 309 -14.13 -4.24 -10.57
C ARG A 309 -12.77 -3.99 -9.93
N ILE A 310 -12.57 -2.76 -9.46
CA ILE A 310 -11.26 -2.21 -9.15
C ILE A 310 -11.12 -1.95 -7.65
N LEU A 311 -10.11 -2.55 -7.02
CA LEU A 311 -9.68 -2.20 -5.67
C LEU A 311 -8.57 -1.15 -5.77
N VAL A 312 -8.86 0.06 -5.29
CA VAL A 312 -7.92 1.16 -5.20
C VAL A 312 -7.15 1.04 -3.90
N GLY A 313 -5.83 0.89 -4.02
CA GLY A 313 -4.85 0.80 -2.94
C GLY A 313 -3.78 1.88 -3.02
N GLY A 314 -2.69 1.67 -2.27
CA GLY A 314 -1.61 2.63 -2.10
C GLY A 314 -1.90 3.72 -1.06
N HIS A 315 -0.94 4.64 -0.92
CA HIS A 315 -0.97 5.70 0.08
C HIS A 315 -1.01 7.07 -0.58
N MET A 316 -2.20 7.69 -0.56
CA MET A 316 -2.47 8.93 -1.25
C MET A 316 -3.41 9.85 -0.45
N ARG A 317 -3.44 11.12 -0.84
CA ARG A 317 -4.30 12.16 -0.24
C ARG A 317 -5.63 12.30 -0.97
N GLN A 318 -6.54 13.08 -0.39
CA GLN A 318 -7.93 13.18 -0.82
C GLN A 318 -8.07 13.66 -2.27
N ALA A 319 -7.33 14.69 -2.70
CA ALA A 319 -7.46 15.18 -4.08
C ALA A 319 -7.02 14.11 -5.10
N THR A 320 -5.96 13.37 -4.77
CA THR A 320 -5.48 12.24 -5.59
C THR A 320 -6.52 11.12 -5.62
N GLY A 321 -7.07 10.74 -4.46
CA GLY A 321 -8.13 9.73 -4.37
C GLY A 321 -9.37 10.10 -5.18
N PHE A 322 -9.79 11.38 -5.13
CA PHE A 322 -10.87 11.88 -5.97
C PHE A 322 -10.56 11.73 -7.47
N MET A 323 -9.36 12.11 -7.90
CA MET A 323 -8.96 11.98 -9.31
C MET A 323 -8.97 10.51 -9.77
N VAL A 324 -8.49 9.58 -8.94
CA VAL A 324 -8.54 8.13 -9.22
C VAL A 324 -9.98 7.65 -9.39
N GLY A 325 -10.89 8.07 -8.49
CA GLY A 325 -12.31 7.80 -8.66
C GLY A 325 -12.86 8.39 -9.96
N ALA A 326 -12.47 9.62 -10.28
CA ALA A 326 -12.95 10.36 -11.46
C ALA A 326 -12.45 9.80 -12.80
N VAL A 327 -11.37 9.02 -12.85
CA VAL A 327 -10.98 8.28 -14.07
C VAL A 327 -11.63 6.90 -14.14
N LEU A 328 -12.04 6.35 -12.98
CA LEU A 328 -12.77 5.08 -12.85
C LEU A 328 -14.27 5.31 -12.66
N ARG A 329 -14.91 6.19 -13.44
CA ARG A 329 -16.30 6.61 -13.21
C ARG A 329 -17.33 5.49 -13.37
N SER A 330 -18.41 5.53 -12.59
CA SER A 330 -19.52 4.57 -12.72
C SER A 330 -20.21 4.56 -14.08
N VAL A 331 -20.28 5.71 -14.78
CA VAL A 331 -20.87 5.77 -16.15
C VAL A 331 -20.05 5.02 -17.20
N LEU A 332 -18.79 4.72 -16.91
CA LEU A 332 -17.91 3.90 -17.74
C LEU A 332 -18.02 2.40 -17.37
N GLY A 333 -18.93 2.05 -16.45
CA GLY A 333 -19.19 0.69 -16.00
C GLY A 333 -18.19 0.14 -14.99
N TYR A 334 -17.39 1.00 -14.35
CA TYR A 334 -16.52 0.60 -13.26
C TYR A 334 -17.31 0.38 -11.96
N GLU A 335 -16.76 -0.48 -11.12
CA GLU A 335 -17.06 -0.63 -9.70
C GLU A 335 -15.75 -0.39 -8.96
N VAL A 336 -15.76 0.46 -7.93
CA VAL A 336 -14.57 0.77 -7.14
C VAL A 336 -14.74 0.34 -5.69
N GLY A 337 -13.68 -0.21 -5.12
CA GLY A 337 -13.52 -0.46 -3.70
C GLY A 337 -12.25 0.21 -3.21
N VAL A 338 -12.23 0.64 -1.95
CA VAL A 338 -11.05 1.18 -1.29
C VAL A 338 -11.10 0.75 0.18
N ARG A 339 -9.97 0.28 0.70
CA ARG A 339 -9.90 -0.10 2.11
C ARG A 339 -9.88 1.17 2.97
N GLN A 340 -10.83 1.28 3.88
CA GLN A 340 -10.91 2.34 4.87
C GLN A 340 -10.94 1.68 6.24
N SER A 341 -9.80 1.75 6.93
CA SER A 341 -9.59 1.00 8.18
C SER A 341 -9.73 -0.53 7.96
N ASP A 342 -10.66 -1.18 8.65
CA ASP A 342 -10.97 -2.62 8.56
C ASP A 342 -12.08 -2.94 7.56
N GLN A 343 -12.69 -1.93 6.93
CA GLN A 343 -13.79 -2.07 5.99
C GLN A 343 -13.35 -1.80 4.55
N ILE A 344 -14.10 -2.35 3.60
CA ILE A 344 -14.02 -1.98 2.18
C ILE A 344 -15.15 -1.01 1.92
N TRP A 345 -14.83 0.23 1.62
CA TRP A 345 -15.81 1.20 1.14
C TRP A 345 -15.91 1.04 -0.37
N THR A 346 -17.09 0.70 -0.87
CA THR A 346 -17.28 0.32 -2.28
C THR A 346 -18.55 0.90 -2.89
N SER A 347 -18.49 1.14 -4.19
CA SER A 347 -19.63 1.53 -5.01
C SER A 347 -20.67 0.42 -5.21
N GLU A 348 -20.32 -0.84 -4.92
CA GLU A 348 -21.23 -2.00 -5.04
C GLU A 348 -22.36 -1.98 -3.98
N GLU A 349 -22.18 -1.24 -2.88
CA GLU A 349 -23.18 -1.13 -1.82
C GLU A 349 -24.43 -0.41 -2.29
N THR A 350 -25.60 -0.87 -1.85
CA THR A 350 -26.85 -0.16 -2.16
C THR A 350 -26.87 1.19 -1.45
N THR A 351 -27.13 2.25 -2.21
CA THR A 351 -27.25 3.61 -1.67
C THR A 351 -28.64 3.85 -1.12
N THR A 352 -28.71 4.46 0.06
CA THR A 352 -29.94 5.01 0.64
C THR A 352 -29.77 6.52 0.84
N PRO A 353 -30.85 7.29 1.06
CA PRO A 353 -30.70 8.69 1.42
C PRO A 353 -29.77 8.88 2.64
N PHE A 354 -28.84 9.82 2.55
CA PHE A 354 -27.93 10.18 3.64
C PHE A 354 -28.15 11.66 4.03
N PRO A 355 -28.70 11.95 5.23
CA PRO A 355 -29.01 13.32 5.64
C PRO A 355 -27.76 14.21 5.75
N LEU A 356 -27.83 15.37 5.07
CA LEU A 356 -26.81 16.41 5.11
C LEU A 356 -27.43 17.73 5.58
N ASP A 357 -26.76 18.41 6.50
CA ASP A 357 -26.96 19.82 6.77
C ASP A 357 -26.13 20.61 5.75
N VAL A 358 -26.81 21.39 4.92
CA VAL A 358 -26.19 22.20 3.86
C VAL A 358 -26.37 23.66 4.23
N THR A 359 -25.26 24.38 4.36
CA THR A 359 -25.24 25.82 4.60
C THR A 359 -24.67 26.57 3.40
N GLU A 360 -25.14 27.80 3.21
CA GLU A 360 -24.76 28.67 2.11
C GLU A 360 -24.24 29.99 2.66
N GLU A 361 -23.15 30.48 2.07
CA GLU A 361 -22.54 31.76 2.41
C GLU A 361 -22.21 32.54 1.12
N SER A 362 -22.73 33.77 1.00
CA SER A 362 -22.41 34.65 -0.13
C SER A 362 -21.01 35.25 0.03
N VAL A 363 -20.24 35.21 -1.06
CA VAL A 363 -18.91 35.82 -1.16
C VAL A 363 -18.91 36.89 -2.26
N ASP A 364 -19.66 36.65 -3.35
CA ASP A 364 -19.81 37.57 -4.48
C ASP A 364 -18.48 38.00 -5.13
N ALA A 365 -17.47 37.12 -5.11
CA ALA A 365 -16.13 37.35 -5.67
C ALA A 365 -15.97 36.85 -7.12
N GLY A 366 -16.97 36.18 -7.68
CA GLY A 366 -16.98 35.72 -9.08
C GLY A 366 -18.20 34.85 -9.38
N PRO A 367 -18.27 34.19 -10.55
CA PRO A 367 -19.44 33.43 -10.96
C PRO A 367 -19.51 32.02 -10.36
N ASP A 368 -18.40 31.45 -9.90
CA ASP A 368 -18.27 30.02 -9.60
C ASP A 368 -18.84 29.64 -8.22
N ILE A 369 -18.82 28.35 -7.89
CA ILE A 369 -19.33 27.86 -6.60
C ILE A 369 -18.24 27.05 -5.90
N ALA A 370 -18.01 27.31 -4.62
CA ALA A 370 -17.20 26.44 -3.78
C ALA A 370 -18.08 25.44 -3.03
N VAL A 371 -17.68 24.17 -2.99
CA VAL A 371 -18.31 23.11 -2.20
C VAL A 371 -17.29 22.60 -1.19
N ILE A 372 -17.55 22.81 0.09
CA ILE A 372 -16.76 22.29 1.21
C ILE A 372 -17.45 21.04 1.74
N VAL A 373 -16.74 19.93 1.77
CA VAL A 373 -17.21 18.65 2.31
C VAL A 373 -16.59 18.45 3.69
N ASN A 374 -17.39 18.63 4.74
CA ASN A 374 -16.93 18.71 6.13
C ASN A 374 -17.35 17.45 6.90
N ILE A 375 -16.48 16.43 6.98
CA ILE A 375 -16.83 15.11 7.51
C ILE A 375 -16.01 14.74 8.75
N SER A 376 -14.67 14.73 8.64
CA SER A 376 -13.80 14.10 9.65
C SER A 376 -13.64 14.94 10.91
N TYR A 377 -13.58 16.26 10.78
CA TYR A 377 -13.53 17.24 11.85
C TYR A 377 -14.03 18.57 11.29
N ASP A 378 -14.44 19.50 12.15
CA ASP A 378 -14.95 20.80 11.70
C ASP A 378 -13.81 21.74 11.27
N ALA A 379 -13.60 21.86 9.96
CA ALA A 379 -12.63 22.78 9.36
C ALA A 379 -13.18 23.57 8.18
N ALA A 380 -14.51 23.68 8.10
CA ALA A 380 -15.14 24.47 7.04
C ALA A 380 -14.71 25.94 7.09
N SER A 381 -14.59 26.51 8.29
CA SER A 381 -14.14 27.90 8.49
C SER A 381 -12.75 28.18 7.91
N GLN A 382 -11.82 27.22 8.01
CA GLN A 382 -10.48 27.33 7.44
C GLN A 382 -10.50 27.38 5.91
N ALA A 383 -11.31 26.52 5.26
CA ALA A 383 -11.46 26.56 3.80
C ALA A 383 -12.16 27.86 3.36
N THR A 384 -13.21 28.29 4.07
CA THR A 384 -13.88 29.58 3.83
C THR A 384 -12.91 30.76 3.93
N GLU A 385 -12.09 30.81 4.98
CA GLU A 385 -11.09 31.87 5.16
C GLU A 385 -10.06 31.86 4.02
N TRP A 386 -9.57 30.69 3.61
CA TRP A 386 -8.65 30.57 2.49
C TRP A 386 -9.28 31.05 1.17
N ILE A 387 -10.52 30.66 0.89
CA ILE A 387 -11.28 31.09 -0.30
C ILE A 387 -11.38 32.62 -0.36
N ARG A 388 -11.75 33.25 0.77
CA ARG A 388 -11.86 34.72 0.88
C ARG A 388 -10.50 35.39 0.72
N ARG A 389 -9.47 34.88 1.40
CA ARG A 389 -8.10 35.43 1.35
C ARG A 389 -7.46 35.36 -0.02
N THR A 390 -7.74 34.31 -0.78
CA THR A 390 -7.18 34.09 -2.12
C THR A 390 -8.04 34.66 -3.25
N GLU A 391 -9.17 35.30 -2.91
CA GLU A 391 -10.10 35.91 -3.86
C GLU A 391 -10.51 34.91 -4.97
N LEU A 392 -10.74 33.65 -4.59
CA LEU A 392 -11.20 32.64 -5.53
C LEU A 392 -12.54 33.12 -6.16
N PRO A 393 -12.73 32.99 -7.49
CA PRO A 393 -13.82 33.66 -8.20
C PRO A 393 -15.19 33.01 -7.99
N VAL A 394 -15.60 32.83 -6.73
CA VAL A 394 -16.83 32.16 -6.32
C VAL A 394 -17.87 33.15 -5.83
N ALA A 395 -19.12 32.96 -6.25
CA ALA A 395 -20.28 33.69 -5.76
C ALA A 395 -20.71 33.18 -4.38
N THR A 396 -20.68 31.86 -4.21
CA THR A 396 -21.28 31.17 -3.07
C THR A 396 -20.37 30.05 -2.59
N ILE A 397 -20.25 29.95 -1.27
CA ILE A 397 -19.66 28.80 -0.59
C ILE A 397 -20.81 27.95 -0.06
N VAL A 398 -20.81 26.67 -0.42
CA VAL A 398 -21.76 25.67 0.04
C VAL A 398 -20.99 24.69 0.93
N THR A 399 -21.39 24.56 2.20
CA THR A 399 -20.79 23.57 3.11
C THR A 399 -21.76 22.43 3.33
N ALA A 400 -21.33 21.21 3.01
CA ALA A 400 -22.09 19.99 3.27
C ALA A 400 -21.48 19.25 4.47
N THR A 401 -22.28 19.09 5.52
CA THR A 401 -21.92 18.37 6.76
C THR A 401 -22.97 17.29 7.02
N PRO A 402 -22.60 16.07 7.47
CA PRO A 402 -23.57 15.09 7.93
C PRO A 402 -24.44 15.67 9.04
N SER A 403 -25.75 15.38 9.03
CA SER A 403 -26.67 15.95 10.04
C SER A 403 -26.37 15.47 11.47
N THR A 404 -25.53 14.45 11.62
CA THR A 404 -25.01 13.95 12.90
C THR A 404 -23.73 14.66 13.36
N GLY A 405 -23.29 15.69 12.64
CA GLY A 405 -22.04 16.43 12.89
C GLY A 405 -20.82 15.85 12.18
N THR A 406 -19.62 16.21 12.65
CA THR A 406 -18.33 15.72 12.14
C THR A 406 -17.70 14.72 13.10
N GLY A 407 -16.83 13.85 12.59
CA GLY A 407 -16.06 12.92 13.41
C GLY A 407 -15.77 11.57 12.76
N PRO A 408 -14.90 10.76 13.37
CA PRO A 408 -14.44 9.49 12.81
C PRO A 408 -15.54 8.40 12.72
N LYS A 409 -16.68 8.58 13.41
CA LYS A 409 -17.78 7.61 13.47
C LYS A 409 -19.02 8.01 12.65
N VAL A 410 -18.97 9.17 12.00
CA VAL A 410 -20.12 9.73 11.27
C VAL A 410 -20.46 8.92 10.02
N VAL A 411 -19.48 8.21 9.46
CA VAL A 411 -19.65 7.29 8.34
C VAL A 411 -19.32 5.88 8.82
N PRO A 412 -20.28 5.14 9.41
CA PRO A 412 -19.99 3.91 10.14
C PRO A 412 -19.87 2.66 9.27
N THR A 413 -20.39 2.70 8.03
CA THR A 413 -20.50 1.53 7.17
C THR A 413 -20.15 1.85 5.71
N PRO A 414 -19.78 0.83 4.91
CA PRO A 414 -19.60 0.97 3.47
C PRO A 414 -20.81 1.57 2.75
N ALA A 415 -22.02 1.10 3.08
CA ALA A 415 -23.26 1.63 2.51
C ALA A 415 -23.50 3.11 2.85
N ALA A 416 -23.16 3.53 4.08
CA ALA A 416 -23.22 4.93 4.48
C ALA A 416 -22.21 5.78 3.68
N ALA A 417 -20.99 5.27 3.46
CA ALA A 417 -19.98 5.96 2.66
C ALA A 417 -20.41 6.14 1.19
N ASN A 418 -20.96 5.09 0.58
CA ASN A 418 -21.45 5.13 -0.79
C ASN A 418 -22.64 6.10 -0.93
N SER A 419 -23.57 6.05 0.02
CA SER A 419 -24.73 6.94 0.11
C SER A 419 -24.30 8.41 0.24
N LEU A 420 -23.34 8.69 1.13
CA LEU A 420 -22.81 10.03 1.35
C LEU A 420 -22.14 10.60 0.09
N ALA A 421 -21.34 9.80 -0.62
CA ALA A 421 -20.71 10.23 -1.88
C ALA A 421 -21.75 10.65 -2.94
N VAL A 422 -22.84 9.89 -3.06
CA VAL A 422 -23.96 10.20 -3.96
C VAL A 422 -24.68 11.47 -3.53
N GLU A 423 -24.96 11.65 -2.25
CA GLU A 423 -25.65 12.85 -1.76
C GLU A 423 -24.80 14.12 -1.90
N ILE A 424 -23.49 14.06 -1.67
CA ILE A 424 -22.59 15.19 -1.92
C ILE A 424 -22.58 15.57 -3.40
N ARG A 425 -22.55 14.60 -4.31
CA ARG A 425 -22.69 14.89 -5.75
C ARG A 425 -24.04 15.54 -6.06
N ASN A 426 -25.12 15.08 -5.42
CA ASN A 426 -26.45 15.66 -5.62
C ASN A 426 -26.48 17.12 -5.11
N VAL A 427 -25.84 17.42 -3.97
CA VAL A 427 -25.60 18.80 -3.50
C VAL A 427 -24.86 19.58 -4.57
N ALA A 428 -23.69 19.11 -5.02
CA ALA A 428 -22.89 19.78 -6.04
C ALA A 428 -23.71 20.11 -7.30
N ARG A 429 -24.50 19.15 -7.82
CA ARG A 429 -25.38 19.36 -8.98
C ARG A 429 -26.47 20.41 -8.77
N ARG A 430 -27.03 20.53 -7.55
CA ARG A 430 -28.05 21.54 -7.25
C ARG A 430 -27.52 22.96 -7.41
N TYR A 431 -26.24 23.19 -7.09
CA TYR A 431 -25.61 24.51 -7.13
C TYR A 431 -24.80 24.77 -8.40
N ALA A 432 -24.21 23.73 -8.99
CA ALA A 432 -23.25 23.82 -10.08
C ALA A 432 -23.73 24.61 -11.31
N SER A 433 -25.02 24.54 -11.67
CA SER A 433 -25.55 25.11 -12.92
C SER A 433 -24.57 24.95 -14.12
N SER A 434 -24.31 26.01 -14.90
CA SER A 434 -23.28 26.08 -15.96
C SER A 434 -21.97 26.75 -15.50
N ARG A 435 -21.74 26.87 -14.19
CA ARG A 435 -20.58 27.53 -13.57
C ARG A 435 -19.48 26.51 -13.27
N ALA A 436 -18.25 26.90 -12.99
CA ALA A 436 -17.26 25.94 -12.49
C ALA A 436 -17.51 25.64 -11.00
N LEU A 437 -17.07 24.46 -10.56
CA LEU A 437 -17.07 24.08 -9.14
C LEU A 437 -15.65 24.06 -8.58
N HIS A 438 -15.51 24.46 -7.31
CA HIS A 438 -14.29 24.33 -6.53
C HIS A 438 -14.57 23.43 -5.31
N VAL A 439 -13.97 22.24 -5.25
CA VAL A 439 -14.24 21.23 -4.22
C VAL A 439 -13.09 21.15 -3.22
N PHE A 440 -13.45 21.26 -1.94
CA PHE A 440 -12.54 21.14 -0.79
C PHE A 440 -12.98 19.96 0.08
N LEU A 441 -12.10 18.97 0.28
CA LEU A 441 -12.44 17.70 0.93
C LEU A 441 -11.80 17.63 2.33
N VAL A 442 -12.63 17.70 3.38
CA VAL A 442 -12.23 17.47 4.78
C VAL A 442 -12.83 16.13 5.23
N GLY A 443 -12.23 15.04 4.79
CA GLY A 443 -12.80 13.72 5.00
C GLY A 443 -11.85 12.54 4.80
N PRO A 444 -12.37 11.31 4.97
CA PRO A 444 -11.62 10.08 4.74
C PRO A 444 -11.26 9.90 3.27
N LEU A 445 -10.10 9.27 3.00
CA LEU A 445 -9.67 8.93 1.64
C LEU A 445 -10.73 8.10 0.90
N GLY A 446 -11.35 7.14 1.58
CA GLY A 446 -12.35 6.28 0.96
C GLY A 446 -13.54 7.06 0.39
N LEU A 447 -13.96 8.14 1.07
CA LEU A 447 -15.02 9.01 0.57
C LEU A 447 -14.58 9.78 -0.67
N ALA A 448 -13.33 10.28 -0.70
CA ALA A 448 -12.83 11.02 -1.85
C ALA A 448 -12.84 10.16 -3.13
N VAL A 449 -12.42 8.89 -3.04
CA VAL A 449 -12.48 7.93 -4.16
C VAL A 449 -13.92 7.71 -4.62
N LEU A 450 -14.85 7.43 -3.69
CA LEU A 450 -16.26 7.21 -4.04
C LEU A 450 -16.93 8.46 -4.62
N MET A 451 -16.57 9.65 -4.12
CA MET A 451 -17.06 10.91 -4.68
C MET A 451 -16.63 11.07 -6.12
N GLY A 452 -15.33 10.96 -6.42
CA GLY A 452 -14.81 11.03 -7.78
C GLY A 452 -15.48 10.01 -8.71
N HIS A 453 -15.66 8.78 -8.23
CA HIS A 453 -16.31 7.70 -8.96
C HIS A 453 -17.76 8.01 -9.35
N HIS A 454 -18.51 8.64 -8.44
CA HIS A 454 -19.89 9.03 -8.68
C HIS A 454 -20.05 10.34 -9.42
N TRP A 455 -18.97 11.12 -9.61
CA TRP A 455 -18.94 12.53 -10.07
C TRP A 455 -19.31 12.75 -11.54
N ASN A 456 -20.42 12.15 -11.97
CA ASN A 456 -20.93 12.20 -13.33
C ASN A 456 -21.88 13.38 -13.49
N ARG A 457 -22.00 13.95 -14.70
CA ARG A 457 -22.93 15.06 -15.00
C ARG A 457 -22.85 16.17 -13.96
N VAL A 458 -21.62 16.49 -13.57
CA VAL A 458 -21.28 17.67 -12.79
C VAL A 458 -20.49 18.55 -13.75
N THR A 459 -20.57 19.86 -13.62
CA THR A 459 -19.74 20.79 -14.40
C THR A 459 -18.24 20.59 -14.13
N THR A 460 -17.38 21.26 -14.90
CA THR A 460 -15.93 21.30 -14.66
C THR A 460 -15.64 21.60 -13.19
N THR A 461 -14.91 20.69 -12.54
CA THR A 461 -14.66 20.73 -11.10
C THR A 461 -13.16 20.85 -10.83
N HIS A 462 -12.76 21.91 -10.16
CA HIS A 462 -11.42 22.12 -9.61
C HIS A 462 -11.35 21.51 -8.21
N VAL A 463 -10.47 20.53 -8.02
CA VAL A 463 -10.29 19.80 -6.76
C VAL A 463 -9.06 20.32 -6.05
N TYR A 464 -9.23 20.70 -4.78
CA TYR A 464 -8.18 21.30 -3.97
C TYR A 464 -7.59 20.30 -2.98
N GLU A 465 -6.27 20.35 -2.82
CA GLU A 465 -5.52 19.61 -1.82
C GLU A 465 -5.12 20.53 -0.67
N HIS A 466 -5.21 20.05 0.57
CA HIS A 466 -4.79 20.82 1.76
C HIS A 466 -3.28 20.69 1.96
N LEU A 467 -2.57 21.82 2.03
CA LEU A 467 -1.11 21.87 2.16
C LEU A 467 -0.61 21.78 3.61
N GLY A 468 -1.51 21.64 4.58
CA GLY A 468 -1.20 21.88 5.99
C GLY A 468 -1.40 23.34 6.37
N GLY A 469 -1.48 23.61 7.68
CA GLY A 469 -1.80 24.96 8.17
C GLY A 469 -3.14 25.44 7.61
N GLN A 470 -3.16 26.64 7.04
CA GLN A 470 -4.36 27.32 6.51
C GLN A 470 -4.40 27.35 4.97
N ASP A 471 -3.58 26.56 4.28
CA ASP A 471 -3.37 26.70 2.84
C ASP A 471 -3.90 25.50 2.02
N TYR A 472 -4.40 25.82 0.83
CA TYR A 472 -4.85 24.88 -0.18
C TYR A 472 -4.18 25.16 -1.52
N VAL A 473 -4.17 24.16 -2.40
CA VAL A 473 -3.74 24.30 -3.80
C VAL A 473 -4.71 23.60 -4.73
N HIS A 474 -4.96 24.17 -5.91
CA HIS A 474 -5.66 23.46 -6.97
C HIS A 474 -4.77 22.32 -7.47
N ALA A 475 -5.20 21.08 -7.22
CA ALA A 475 -4.44 19.88 -7.58
C ALA A 475 -4.93 19.29 -8.91
N PHE A 476 -6.24 19.13 -9.08
CA PHE A 476 -6.79 18.44 -10.25
C PHE A 476 -8.01 19.15 -10.82
N THR A 477 -8.20 19.03 -12.13
CA THR A 477 -9.44 19.39 -12.81
C THR A 477 -10.12 18.11 -13.27
N ALA A 478 -11.36 17.90 -12.85
CA ALA A 478 -12.23 16.84 -13.35
C ALA A 478 -13.21 17.44 -14.36
N ASP A 479 -13.12 16.97 -15.61
CA ASP A 479 -13.98 17.41 -16.70
C ASP A 479 -15.42 16.90 -16.53
N ALA A 480 -16.36 17.61 -17.14
CA ALA A 480 -17.81 17.41 -16.96
C ALA A 480 -18.35 16.04 -17.40
#